data_AF-A0A957M1J2-F1
#
_entry.id   AF-A0A957M1J2-F1
#
_cell.length_a   1.000
_cell.length_b   1.000
_cell.length_c   1.000
_cell.angle_alpha   90.00
_cell.angle_beta   90.00
_cell.angle_gamma   90.00
#
_symmetry.space_group_name_H-M   'P 1'
#
loop_
_entity.id
_entity.type
_entity.pdbx_description
1 polymer ?
#
loop_
_entity_poly.entity_id
_entity_poly.type
_entity_poly.pdbx_seq_one_letter_code
_entity_poly.pdbx_strand_id
1 'polypeptide(L)'
;MPLTFSLVLLFIWILILMGLAAYLIADLFFDRRLVRLPNLLAANPIAARTGWSDADDRTEIGGRGLVGGYLIAEEPMSGFPLQINLYTDREIYIGRSKSNCDVALHDITISRRHARISFQNGDFLLEDLGSKGGTFVDKRRLRENRRHPLRSGEIITFYTFGYRFQLADEDTQIFNTKETLPTGT
;
A
#
# COMPACT_ATOMS: atom_id res chain seq x y z
N MET A 1 20.13 -43.44 -43.51
CA MET A 1 20.72 -42.64 -42.41
C MET A 1 20.36 -41.12 -42.39
N PRO A 2 19.67 -40.48 -43.37
CA PRO A 2 19.32 -39.05 -43.25
C PRO A 2 17.95 -38.77 -42.59
N LEU A 3 17.04 -39.75 -42.57
CA LEU A 3 15.66 -39.56 -42.09
C LEU A 3 15.58 -39.25 -40.58
N THR A 4 16.48 -39.86 -39.78
CA THR A 4 16.54 -39.65 -38.33
C THR A 4 17.09 -38.26 -37.98
N PHE A 5 18.04 -37.75 -38.75
CA PHE A 5 18.59 -36.41 -38.56
C PHE A 5 17.54 -35.31 -38.81
N SER A 6 16.71 -35.49 -39.85
CA SER A 6 15.59 -34.59 -40.15
C SER A 6 14.52 -34.58 -39.06
N LEU A 7 14.23 -35.73 -38.45
CA LEU A 7 13.26 -35.84 -37.35
C LEU A 7 13.76 -35.18 -36.07
N VAL A 8 15.05 -35.31 -35.76
CA VAL A 8 15.66 -34.65 -34.59
C VAL A 8 15.65 -33.13 -34.75
N LEU A 9 15.97 -32.61 -35.94
CA LEU A 9 15.90 -31.17 -36.21
C LEU A 9 14.48 -30.63 -36.13
N LEU A 10 13.50 -31.36 -36.68
CA LEU A 10 12.08 -30.99 -36.58
C LEU A 10 11.62 -30.92 -35.11
N PHE A 11 12.03 -31.89 -34.29
CA PHE A 11 11.70 -31.91 -32.87
C PHE A 11 12.28 -30.70 -32.12
N ILE A 12 13.55 -30.35 -32.40
CA ILE A 12 14.19 -29.16 -31.81
C ILE A 12 13.46 -27.88 -32.23
N TRP A 13 13.09 -27.75 -33.51
CA TRP A 13 12.31 -26.62 -34.01
C TRP A 13 10.94 -26.50 -33.34
N ILE A 14 10.25 -27.61 -33.08
CA ILE A 14 8.97 -27.64 -32.37
C ILE A 14 9.13 -27.16 -30.92
N LEU A 15 10.18 -27.61 -30.21
CA LEU A 15 10.45 -27.17 -28.85
C LEU A 15 10.75 -25.67 -28.77
N ILE A 16 11.53 -25.14 -29.72
CA ILE A 16 11.81 -23.70 -29.82
C ILE A 16 10.51 -22.92 -30.10
N LEU A 17 9.67 -23.39 -31.02
CA LEU A 17 8.40 -22.76 -31.35
C LEU A 17 7.45 -22.73 -30.14
N MET A 18 7.34 -23.84 -29.40
CA MET A 18 6.52 -23.90 -28.17
C MET A 18 7.02 -22.96 -27.09
N GLY A 19 8.34 -22.87 -26.89
CA GLY A 19 8.93 -21.92 -25.93
C GLY A 19 8.70 -20.46 -26.30
N LEU A 20 8.84 -20.12 -27.58
CA LEU A 20 8.56 -18.78 -28.10
C LEU A 20 7.08 -18.41 -27.93
N ALA A 21 6.17 -19.34 -28.24
CA ALA A 21 4.73 -19.12 -28.06
C ALA A 21 4.37 -18.90 -26.58
N ALA A 22 4.96 -19.67 -25.66
CA ALA A 22 4.77 -19.49 -24.22
C ALA A 22 5.29 -18.12 -23.74
N TYR A 23 6.44 -17.66 -24.25
CA TYR A 23 6.99 -16.34 -23.94
C TYR A 23 6.09 -15.20 -24.46
N LEU A 24 5.60 -15.31 -25.70
CA LEU A 24 4.69 -14.31 -26.29
C LEU A 24 3.34 -14.27 -25.57
N ILE A 25 2.83 -15.42 -25.13
CA ILE A 25 1.60 -15.50 -24.32
C ILE A 25 1.83 -14.86 -22.94
N ALA A 26 2.98 -15.11 -22.30
CA ALA A 26 3.32 -14.47 -21.04
C ALA A 26 3.43 -12.93 -21.16
N ASP A 27 3.94 -12.41 -22.28
CA ASP A 27 4.02 -10.96 -22.55
C ASP A 27 2.64 -10.34 -22.88
N LEU A 28 1.70 -11.13 -23.42
CA LEU A 28 0.30 -10.72 -23.63
C LEU A 28 -0.52 -10.66 -22.34
N PHE A 29 -0.19 -11.47 -21.32
CA PHE A 29 -0.84 -11.44 -20.00
C PHE A 29 -0.14 -10.52 -19.01
N PHE A 30 1.13 -10.16 -19.25
CA PHE A 30 1.84 -9.17 -18.46
C PHE A 30 1.44 -7.77 -18.95
N ASP A 31 0.28 -7.32 -18.48
CA ASP A 31 -0.31 -6.02 -18.75
C ASP A 31 0.68 -4.90 -18.40
N ARG A 32 1.54 -4.52 -19.35
CA ARG A 32 2.32 -3.29 -19.31
C ARG A 32 1.37 -2.13 -19.60
N ARG A 33 0.53 -1.80 -18.62
CA ARG A 33 -0.11 -0.48 -18.55
C ARG A 33 0.63 0.40 -17.56
N LEU A 34 1.67 1.02 -18.09
CA LEU A 34 1.95 2.41 -17.78
C LEU A 34 0.74 3.23 -18.23
N VAL A 35 0.01 3.80 -17.28
CA VAL A 35 -0.69 5.06 -17.51
C VAL A 35 -0.41 5.95 -16.30
N ARG A 36 0.52 6.90 -16.50
CA ARG A 36 0.39 8.24 -15.91
C ARG A 36 -1.04 8.69 -16.17
N LEU A 37 -1.85 8.83 -15.12
CA LEU A 37 -2.99 9.72 -15.19
C LEU A 37 -2.50 11.08 -14.69
N PRO A 38 -2.36 12.09 -15.58
CA PRO A 38 -2.36 13.46 -15.12
C PRO A 38 -3.75 13.76 -14.56
N ASN A 39 -3.72 14.40 -13.39
CA ASN A 39 -4.80 15.04 -12.67
C ASN A 39 -5.96 15.47 -13.60
N LEU A 40 -7.13 14.85 -13.48
CA LEU A 40 -8.38 15.35 -14.05
C LEU A 40 -9.54 15.11 -13.07
N LEU A 41 -9.82 16.19 -12.35
CA LEU A 41 -11.16 16.66 -11.98
C LEU A 41 -11.85 15.86 -10.86
N ALA A 42 -11.93 16.45 -9.67
CA ALA A 42 -12.96 17.44 -9.39
C ALA A 42 -14.37 16.87 -9.63
N ALA A 43 -14.86 16.13 -8.64
CA ALA A 43 -16.25 16.18 -8.18
C ALA A 43 -16.36 15.29 -6.94
N ASN A 44 -16.05 15.84 -5.77
CA ASN A 44 -16.63 15.30 -4.53
C ASN A 44 -17.96 16.05 -4.31
N PRO A 45 -19.13 15.43 -4.54
CA PRO A 45 -20.44 16.09 -4.39
C PRO A 45 -20.82 16.33 -2.91
N ILE A 46 -19.94 16.05 -1.96
CA ILE A 46 -20.24 16.19 -0.52
C ILE A 46 -20.09 17.66 -0.04
N ALA A 47 -19.54 18.56 -0.85
CA ALA A 47 -19.34 19.97 -0.46
C ALA A 47 -20.60 20.87 -0.53
N ALA A 48 -21.77 20.36 -0.92
CA ALA A 48 -22.94 21.20 -1.20
C ALA A 48 -23.94 21.36 -0.04
N ARG A 49 -23.61 20.97 1.21
CA ARG A 49 -24.65 20.95 2.25
C ARG A 49 -24.14 21.09 3.69
N THR A 50 -23.49 22.20 4.00
CA THR A 50 -23.63 22.93 5.27
C THR A 50 -22.83 24.23 5.14
N GLY A 51 -23.52 25.37 5.16
CA GLY A 51 -22.87 26.68 5.11
C GLY A 51 -22.06 26.94 6.37
N TRP A 52 -20.79 27.31 6.19
CA TRP A 52 -19.93 27.87 7.22
C TRP A 52 -19.32 29.16 6.67
N SER A 53 -19.47 30.22 7.46
CA SER A 53 -19.24 31.62 7.14
C SER A 53 -17.77 32.00 7.14
N ASP A 54 -17.38 32.78 6.14
CA ASP A 54 -16.15 33.57 6.12
C ASP A 54 -16.09 34.52 7.34
N ALA A 55 -15.35 34.14 8.37
CA ALA A 55 -14.72 35.01 9.38
C ALA A 55 -14.01 34.16 10.44
N ASP A 56 -12.74 33.82 10.19
CA ASP A 56 -11.68 33.48 11.16
C ASP A 56 -10.44 33.15 10.33
N ASP A 57 -9.66 34.15 9.89
CA ASP A 57 -8.57 34.77 10.64
C ASP A 57 -7.51 33.76 11.15
N ARG A 58 -6.45 33.62 10.35
CA ARG A 58 -5.06 33.38 10.76
C ARG A 58 -4.79 32.31 11.84
N THR A 59 -5.29 31.09 11.68
CA THR A 59 -4.79 29.97 12.51
C THR A 59 -4.86 28.57 11.83
N GLU A 60 -4.33 28.39 10.61
CA GLU A 60 -4.20 27.03 10.03
C GLU A 60 -2.83 26.79 9.37
N ILE A 61 -1.80 26.62 10.19
CA ILE A 61 -0.58 25.85 9.87
C ILE A 61 -0.49 24.62 10.81
N GLY A 62 -1.65 24.09 11.20
CA GLY A 62 -1.78 22.88 12.00
C GLY A 62 -2.33 21.72 11.18
N GLY A 63 -1.52 20.68 10.98
CA GLY A 63 -2.06 19.31 11.02
C GLY A 63 -2.38 18.59 9.72
N ARG A 64 -1.66 18.82 8.61
CA ARG A 64 -1.47 17.72 7.64
C ARG A 64 -0.22 16.96 8.07
N GLY A 65 -0.40 15.97 8.95
CA GLY A 65 0.70 15.20 9.52
C GLY A 65 1.67 14.72 8.45
N LEU A 66 2.97 14.79 8.76
CA LEU A 66 4.02 14.48 7.82
C LEU A 66 3.97 12.98 7.52
N VAL A 67 3.61 12.63 6.28
CA VAL A 67 3.62 11.23 5.83
C VAL A 67 5.06 10.77 5.73
N GLY A 68 5.44 9.81 6.58
CA GLY A 68 6.78 9.23 6.63
C GLY A 68 6.88 7.85 6.00
N GLY A 69 5.75 7.22 5.66
CA GLY A 69 5.74 5.91 5.04
C GLY A 69 4.35 5.45 4.62
N TYR A 70 4.31 4.27 4.01
CA TYR A 70 3.13 3.68 3.41
C TYR A 70 3.08 2.19 3.71
N LEU A 71 1.87 1.66 3.89
CA LEU A 71 1.59 0.24 3.73
C LEU A 71 0.87 0.06 2.39
N ILE A 72 1.39 -0.78 1.52
CA ILE A 72 0.83 -1.05 0.19
C ILE A 72 0.34 -2.50 0.18
N ALA A 73 -0.92 -2.74 -0.17
CA ALA A 73 -1.47 -4.08 -0.19
C ALA A 73 -0.73 -4.97 -1.21
N GLU A 74 -0.29 -6.15 -0.77
CA GLU A 74 0.38 -7.12 -1.65
C GLU A 74 -0.62 -7.75 -2.64
N GLU A 75 -1.84 -7.99 -2.17
CA GLU A 75 -2.94 -8.53 -2.97
C GLU A 75 -4.16 -7.60 -2.83
N PRO A 76 -4.51 -6.82 -3.87
CA PRO A 76 -5.65 -5.92 -3.82
C PRO A 76 -6.96 -6.69 -3.61
N MET A 77 -7.57 -6.50 -2.45
CA MET A 77 -8.87 -7.08 -2.12
C MET A 77 -9.94 -5.98 -2.18
N SER A 78 -11.03 -6.24 -2.93
CA SER A 78 -12.16 -5.30 -3.02
C SER A 78 -12.70 -4.97 -1.62
N GLY A 79 -12.91 -3.68 -1.35
CA GLY A 79 -13.42 -3.21 -0.05
C GLY A 79 -12.37 -3.03 1.04
N PHE A 80 -11.09 -3.26 0.75
CA PHE A 80 -9.97 -3.02 1.67
C PHE A 80 -9.03 -1.95 1.11
N PRO A 81 -8.31 -1.20 1.98
CA PRO A 81 -7.44 -0.12 1.51
C PRO A 81 -6.26 -0.68 0.71
N LEU A 82 -6.06 -0.18 -0.52
CA LEU A 82 -4.88 -0.49 -1.33
C LEU A 82 -3.60 0.11 -0.71
N GLN A 83 -3.74 1.27 -0.06
CA GLN A 83 -2.65 1.98 0.59
C GLN A 83 -3.10 2.58 1.92
N ILE A 84 -2.23 2.53 2.91
CA ILE A 84 -2.40 3.19 4.21
C ILE A 84 -1.23 4.15 4.40
N ASN A 85 -1.54 5.43 4.66
CA ASN A 85 -0.53 6.42 4.96
C ASN A 85 -0.11 6.32 6.43
N LEU A 86 1.20 6.31 6.67
CA LEU A 86 1.80 6.32 8.00
C LEU A 86 2.41 7.70 8.26
N TYR A 87 2.20 8.19 9.47
CA TYR A 87 2.52 9.56 9.86
C TYR A 87 3.60 9.57 10.93
N THR A 88 4.50 10.55 10.90
CA THR A 88 5.59 10.66 11.89
C THR A 88 5.15 11.33 13.19
N ASP A 89 3.97 11.96 13.21
CA ASP A 89 3.47 12.78 14.32
C ASP A 89 2.28 12.16 15.07
N ARG A 90 1.81 10.98 14.66
CA ARG A 90 0.71 10.27 15.33
C ARG A 90 0.80 8.75 15.19
N GLU A 91 0.14 8.05 16.10
CA GLU A 91 -0.05 6.60 16.00
C GLU A 91 -1.19 6.27 15.02
N ILE A 92 -1.07 5.13 14.35
CA ILE A 92 -2.10 4.57 13.47
C ILE A 92 -2.54 3.22 14.03
N TYR A 93 -3.81 3.13 14.37
CA TYR A 93 -4.44 1.90 14.84
C TYR A 93 -5.11 1.16 13.68
N ILE A 94 -4.78 -0.13 13.58
CA ILE A 94 -5.31 -1.03 12.56
C ILE A 94 -6.15 -2.09 13.26
N GLY A 95 -7.37 -2.33 12.76
CA GLY A 95 -8.25 -3.33 13.33
C GLY A 95 -9.58 -3.43 12.59
N ARG A 96 -10.51 -4.20 13.13
CA ARG A 96 -11.84 -4.39 12.52
C ARG A 96 -12.82 -3.25 12.83
N SER A 97 -12.60 -2.55 13.94
CA SER A 97 -13.57 -1.58 14.47
C SER A 97 -13.35 -0.18 13.92
N LYS A 98 -14.26 0.32 13.08
CA LYS A 98 -14.21 1.69 12.54
C LYS A 98 -14.20 2.79 13.62
N SER A 99 -14.79 2.53 14.79
CA SER A 99 -14.85 3.51 15.88
C SER A 99 -13.54 3.68 16.65
N ASN A 100 -12.65 2.67 16.59
CA ASN A 100 -11.49 2.57 17.49
C ASN A 100 -10.16 2.44 16.73
N CYS A 101 -10.19 2.52 15.40
CA CYS A 101 -9.05 2.32 14.52
C CYS A 101 -9.10 3.34 13.38
N ASP A 102 -7.94 3.89 13.05
CA ASP A 102 -7.74 4.77 11.90
C ASP A 102 -7.91 3.99 10.59
N VAL A 103 -7.53 2.71 10.59
CA VAL A 103 -7.73 1.79 9.46
C VAL A 103 -8.60 0.62 9.88
N ALA A 104 -9.76 0.52 9.22
CA ALA A 104 -10.70 -0.57 9.41
C ALA A 104 -10.50 -1.65 8.34
N LEU A 105 -9.98 -2.81 8.74
CA LEU A 105 -10.01 -4.04 7.95
C LEU A 105 -11.27 -4.82 8.36
N HIS A 106 -12.36 -4.64 7.61
CA HIS A 106 -13.70 -5.14 7.94
C HIS A 106 -13.88 -6.67 7.81
N ASP A 107 -13.01 -7.44 8.47
CA ASP A 107 -13.02 -8.90 8.46
C ASP A 107 -13.10 -9.47 9.88
N ILE A 108 -13.87 -10.55 10.05
CA ILE A 108 -14.10 -11.18 11.37
C ILE A 108 -12.81 -11.74 12.00
N THR A 109 -11.83 -12.12 11.18
CA THR A 109 -10.52 -12.66 11.60
C THR A 109 -9.61 -11.59 12.20
N ILE A 110 -9.87 -10.33 11.90
CA ILE A 110 -9.16 -9.19 12.46
C ILE A 110 -9.77 -8.81 13.82
N SER A 111 -8.92 -8.67 14.84
CA SER A 111 -9.32 -8.15 16.15
C SER A 111 -9.84 -6.70 16.04
N ARG A 112 -10.75 -6.32 16.94
CA ARG A 112 -11.34 -4.95 16.98
C ARG A 112 -10.27 -3.86 16.99
N ARG A 113 -9.22 -4.05 17.80
CA ARG A 113 -7.93 -3.35 17.75
C ARG A 113 -6.88 -4.45 17.57
N HIS A 114 -6.22 -4.49 16.42
CA HIS A 114 -5.35 -5.61 16.05
C HIS A 114 -3.89 -5.25 16.25
N ALA A 115 -3.46 -4.13 15.67
CA ALA A 115 -2.11 -3.64 15.76
C ALA A 115 -2.09 -2.12 15.84
N ARG A 116 -0.95 -1.57 16.25
CA ARG A 116 -0.63 -0.16 16.08
C ARG A 116 0.70 0.01 15.39
N ILE A 117 0.82 1.10 14.65
CA ILE A 117 2.07 1.59 14.10
C ILE A 117 2.31 2.99 14.67
N SER A 118 3.51 3.22 15.16
CA SER A 118 3.93 4.51 15.73
C SER A 118 5.29 4.90 15.19
N PHE A 119 5.63 6.19 15.19
CA PHE A 119 6.95 6.65 14.79
C PHE A 119 7.72 7.16 16.01
N GLN A 120 8.88 6.57 16.30
CA GLN A 120 9.70 6.91 17.47
C GLN A 120 11.17 6.73 17.14
N ASN A 121 12.01 7.68 17.57
CA ASN A 121 13.46 7.66 17.37
C ASN A 121 13.91 7.49 15.90
N GLY A 122 13.12 8.01 14.94
CA GLY A 122 13.43 7.91 13.52
C GLY A 122 12.89 6.65 12.83
N ASP A 123 12.28 5.72 13.56
CA ASP A 123 11.80 4.45 13.03
C ASP A 123 10.27 4.31 13.18
N PHE A 124 9.65 3.66 12.20
CA PHE A 124 8.30 3.13 12.36
C PHE A 124 8.34 1.83 13.17
N LEU A 125 7.53 1.78 14.22
CA LEU A 125 7.42 0.65 15.15
C LEU A 125 6.04 0.02 15.01
N LEU A 126 6.01 -1.26 14.64
CA LEU A 126 4.82 -2.10 14.61
C LEU A 126 4.64 -2.85 15.93
N GLU A 127 3.43 -2.88 16.46
CA GLU A 127 3.10 -3.61 17.68
C GLU A 127 1.77 -4.34 17.53
N ASP A 128 1.78 -5.65 17.77
CA ASP A 128 0.56 -6.46 17.87
C ASP A 128 -0.10 -6.25 19.25
N LEU A 129 -1.38 -5.92 19.29
CA LEU A 129 -2.10 -5.56 20.51
C LEU A 129 -2.82 -6.76 21.16
N GLY A 130 -2.23 -7.96 21.07
CA GLY A 130 -2.84 -9.20 21.54
C GLY A 130 -3.92 -9.69 20.58
N SER A 131 -3.64 -9.64 19.28
CA SER A 131 -4.61 -10.02 18.27
C SER A 131 -4.82 -11.54 18.24
N LYS A 132 -6.06 -11.99 17.97
CA LYS A 132 -6.37 -13.43 17.94
C LYS A 132 -5.65 -14.14 16.79
N GLY A 133 -5.59 -13.48 15.62
CA GLY A 133 -4.94 -14.01 14.42
C GLY A 133 -3.42 -13.85 14.42
N GLY A 134 -2.89 -12.92 15.21
CA GLY A 134 -1.48 -12.53 15.21
C GLY A 134 -1.12 -11.57 14.07
N THR A 135 -0.08 -10.78 14.33
CA THR A 135 0.63 -9.99 13.32
C THR A 135 1.96 -10.65 12.98
N PHE A 136 2.34 -10.65 11.71
CA PHE A 136 3.56 -11.26 11.19
C PHE A 136 4.38 -10.23 10.42
N VAL A 137 5.71 -10.33 10.50
CA VAL A 137 6.65 -9.59 9.64
C VAL A 137 7.53 -10.60 8.94
N ASP A 138 7.54 -10.57 7.60
CA ASP A 138 8.21 -11.55 6.75
C ASP A 138 7.93 -12.99 7.20
N LYS A 139 6.63 -13.30 7.42
CA LYS A 139 6.12 -14.61 7.86
C LYS A 139 6.52 -15.01 9.29
N ARG A 140 7.23 -14.17 10.04
CA ARG A 140 7.56 -14.41 11.45
C ARG A 140 6.54 -13.72 12.35
N ARG A 141 5.89 -14.48 13.23
CA ARG A 141 4.89 -13.93 14.16
C ARG A 141 5.57 -13.00 15.16
N LEU A 142 5.02 -11.81 15.34
CA LEU A 142 5.45 -10.89 16.39
C LEU A 142 5.01 -11.38 17.76
N ARG A 143 5.78 -11.03 18.78
CA ARG A 143 5.35 -11.19 20.17
C ARG A 143 4.35 -10.08 20.49
N GLU A 144 3.25 -10.46 21.11
CA GLU A 144 2.20 -9.52 21.54
C GLU A 144 2.78 -8.44 22.46
N ASN A 145 2.32 -7.20 22.29
CA ASN A 145 2.73 -6.00 23.02
C ASN A 145 4.26 -5.73 22.99
N ARG A 146 4.97 -6.30 22.01
CA ARG A 146 6.37 -5.95 21.72
C ARG A 146 6.43 -5.16 20.43
N ARG A 147 7.18 -4.08 20.48
CA ARG A 147 7.47 -3.24 19.31
C ARG A 147 8.52 -3.90 18.43
N HIS A 148 8.26 -3.87 17.13
CA HIS A 148 9.15 -4.32 16.08
C HIS A 148 9.47 -3.13 15.16
N PRO A 149 10.74 -2.72 15.05
CA PRO A 149 11.13 -1.67 14.10
C PRO A 149 10.99 -2.19 12.67
N LEU A 150 10.23 -1.46 11.85
CA LEU A 150 9.96 -1.80 10.46
C LEU A 150 11.07 -1.29 9.54
N ARG A 151 11.39 -2.08 8.53
CA ARG A 151 12.33 -1.72 7.46
C ARG A 151 11.60 -1.67 6.13
N SER A 152 11.92 -0.66 5.33
CA SER A 152 11.33 -0.51 3.99
C SER A 152 11.51 -1.81 3.18
N GLY A 153 10.43 -2.28 2.57
CA GLY A 153 10.35 -3.54 1.83
C GLY A 153 9.79 -4.73 2.63
N GLU A 154 9.76 -4.68 3.97
CA GLU A 154 9.21 -5.77 4.79
C GLU A 154 7.71 -5.97 4.55
N ILE A 155 7.28 -7.24 4.60
CA ILE A 155 5.86 -7.60 4.46
C ILE A 155 5.27 -7.81 5.84
N ILE A 156 4.29 -6.98 6.16
CA ILE A 156 3.45 -7.08 7.35
C ILE A 156 2.20 -7.87 6.99
N THR A 157 1.83 -8.84 7.80
CA THR A 157 0.57 -9.57 7.62
C THR A 157 -0.26 -9.51 8.89
N PHE A 158 -1.48 -8.97 8.77
CA PHE A 158 -2.50 -9.01 9.82
C PHE A 158 -3.41 -10.21 9.52
N TYR A 159 -3.18 -11.34 10.20
CA TYR A 159 -3.81 -12.61 9.85
C TYR A 159 -3.63 -12.98 8.36
N THR A 160 -4.60 -12.69 7.48
CA THR A 160 -4.57 -12.94 6.03
C THR A 160 -4.31 -11.69 5.18
N PHE A 161 -4.26 -10.50 5.79
CA PHE A 161 -4.12 -9.23 5.06
C PHE A 161 -2.65 -8.82 4.99
N GLY A 162 -2.05 -8.99 3.81
CA GLY A 162 -0.65 -8.67 3.55
C GLY A 162 -0.45 -7.25 3.03
N TYR A 163 0.48 -6.51 3.64
CA TYR A 163 0.91 -5.20 3.21
C TYR A 163 2.43 -5.10 3.24
N ARG A 164 3.02 -4.51 2.20
CA ARG A 164 4.41 -4.12 2.19
C ARG A 164 4.58 -2.76 2.81
N PHE A 165 5.51 -2.63 3.75
CA PHE A 165 5.92 -1.35 4.27
C PHE A 165 6.92 -0.68 3.33
N GLN A 166 6.73 0.61 3.07
CA GLN A 166 7.66 1.42 2.29
C GLN A 166 7.86 2.76 2.99
N LEU A 167 9.12 3.15 3.21
CA LEU A 167 9.43 4.48 3.73
C LEU A 167 9.11 5.52 2.65
N ALA A 168 8.62 6.69 3.05
CA ALA A 168 8.44 7.80 2.12
C ALA A 168 9.81 8.39 1.79
N ASP A 169 10.19 8.41 0.51
CA ASP A 169 11.40 9.09 0.06
C ASP A 169 11.20 10.62 0.13
N GLU A 170 12.27 11.38 0.35
CA GLU A 170 12.25 12.85 0.38
C GLU A 170 11.59 13.46 -0.87
N ASP A 171 11.76 12.83 -2.03
CA ASP A 171 11.15 13.26 -3.30
C ASP A 171 9.63 13.13 -3.31
N THR A 172 9.06 12.18 -2.56
CA THR A 172 7.60 11.94 -2.50
C THR A 172 6.89 13.05 -1.71
N GLN A 173 7.58 13.70 -0.77
CA GLN A 173 7.05 14.85 -0.03
C GLN A 173 6.98 16.12 -0.91
N ILE A 174 7.91 16.29 -1.85
CA ILE A 174 8.00 17.48 -2.70
C ILE A 174 6.84 17.55 -3.72
N PHE A 175 6.39 16.41 -4.26
CA PHE A 175 5.26 16.37 -5.19
C PHE A 175 3.92 16.75 -4.53
N ASN A 176 3.73 16.42 -3.25
CA ASN A 176 2.54 16.83 -2.50
C ASN A 176 2.56 18.31 -2.08
N THR A 177 3.74 18.95 -1.99
CA THR A 177 3.84 20.38 -1.68
C THR A 177 3.67 21.26 -2.94
N LYS A 178 4.16 20.79 -4.10
CA LYS A 178 4.18 21.60 -5.34
C LYS A 178 2.82 21.77 -6.04
N GLU A 179 1.79 20.99 -5.69
CA GLU A 179 0.42 21.21 -6.23
C GLU A 179 -0.36 22.35 -5.53
N THR A 180 0.23 23.04 -4.55
CA THR A 180 -0.45 24.13 -3.80
C THR A 180 0.19 25.52 -4.00
N LEU A 181 0.91 25.76 -5.10
CA LEU A 181 1.24 27.14 -5.46
C LEU A 181 -0.02 27.82 -6.04
N PRO A 182 -0.51 28.93 -5.46
CA PRO A 182 -1.68 29.62 -5.97
C PRO A 182 -1.32 30.25 -7.31
N THR A 183 -2.12 29.99 -8.34
CA THR A 183 -2.16 30.86 -9.52
C THR A 183 -2.74 32.19 -9.06
N GLY A 184 -1.85 33.12 -8.66
CA GLY A 184 -2.21 34.50 -8.46
C GLY A 184 -2.62 35.15 -9.78
N THR A 185 -3.65 35.99 -9.75
CA THR A 185 -3.54 37.46 -9.71
C THR A 185 -4.93 38.04 -9.48
#